data_AF-A0A1B1ZXP3-F1
#
_entry.id   AF-A0A1B1ZXP3-F1
#
_cell.length_a   1.000
_cell.length_b   1.000
_cell.length_c   1.000
_cell.angle_alpha   90.00
_cell.angle_beta   90.00
_cell.angle_gamma   90.00
#
_symmetry.space_group_name_H-M   'P 1'
#
loop_
_entity.id
_entity.type
_entity.pdbx_description
1 polymer ?
#
loop_
_entity_poly.entity_id
_entity_poly.type
_entity_poly.pdbx_seq_one_letter_code
_entity_poly.pdbx_strand_id
1 'polypeptide(L)'
;MVDRVTALTTDGPLQWLRNPAAAWCLAAVASFGVYASGLFEAVVLEHWSHPVMDAVALSTGLLLFRSVLGAREDDQPAFVRLGMLFAVMMLHAGFAIWLLLRAEPVAGPFYAALAMPFVPDLLTAQRQGAVVAWVVSDVAMVAAAAGVVCSWDREGTSPAAAPEVSS
;
A
#
# COMPACT_ATOMS: atom_id res chain seq x y z
N MET A 1 -32.28 3.18 1.57
CA MET A 1 -31.05 3.53 0.79
C MET A 1 -29.79 3.18 1.55
N VAL A 2 -29.73 3.44 2.87
CA VAL A 2 -28.62 3.01 3.76
C VAL A 2 -28.39 1.49 3.73
N ASP A 3 -29.45 0.66 3.78
CA ASP A 3 -29.32 -0.81 3.80
C ASP A 3 -28.66 -1.44 2.57
N ARG A 4 -28.76 -0.81 1.39
CA ARG A 4 -28.10 -1.30 0.18
C ARG A 4 -26.61 -0.95 0.15
N VAL A 5 -26.23 0.16 0.78
CA VAL A 5 -24.82 0.57 0.90
C VAL A 5 -24.13 -0.32 1.92
N THR A 6 -24.76 -0.59 3.06
CA THR A 6 -24.24 -1.55 4.05
C THR A 6 -24.15 -2.97 3.47
N ALA A 7 -25.18 -3.45 2.76
CA ALA A 7 -25.16 -4.77 2.14
C ALA A 7 -24.04 -4.95 1.08
N LEU A 8 -23.68 -3.90 0.34
CA LEU A 8 -22.53 -3.95 -0.57
C LEU A 8 -21.19 -4.07 0.17
N THR A 9 -21.10 -3.50 1.37
CA THR A 9 -19.91 -3.57 2.23
C THR A 9 -19.84 -4.81 3.14
N THR A 10 -20.96 -5.46 3.46
CA THR A 10 -21.01 -6.67 4.30
C THR A 10 -21.14 -7.96 3.50
N ASP A 11 -21.96 -7.97 2.44
CA ASP A 11 -22.37 -9.20 1.72
C ASP A 11 -22.13 -9.12 0.19
N GLY A 12 -21.46 -8.07 -0.29
CA GLY A 12 -21.22 -7.78 -1.70
C GLY A 12 -19.80 -8.10 -2.20
N PRO A 13 -19.52 -7.97 -3.51
CA PRO A 13 -18.20 -8.23 -4.09
C PRO A 13 -17.07 -7.38 -3.49
N LEU A 14 -17.40 -6.24 -2.85
CA LEU A 14 -16.44 -5.40 -2.12
C LEU A 14 -15.86 -6.10 -0.88
N GLN A 15 -16.46 -7.19 -0.39
CA GLN A 15 -15.87 -8.01 0.68
C GLN A 15 -14.47 -8.52 0.30
N TRP A 16 -14.22 -8.78 -0.98
CA TRP A 16 -12.93 -9.29 -1.44
C TRP A 16 -11.81 -8.27 -1.21
N LEU A 17 -12.12 -6.97 -1.23
CA LEU A 17 -11.17 -5.90 -0.91
C LEU A 17 -10.73 -5.89 0.57
N ARG A 18 -11.48 -6.58 1.45
CA ARG A 18 -11.10 -6.76 2.85
C ARG A 18 -10.07 -7.87 3.04
N ASN A 19 -9.83 -8.71 2.01
CA ASN A 19 -8.81 -9.73 2.07
C ASN A 19 -7.41 -9.09 1.90
N PRO A 20 -6.50 -9.24 2.88
CA PRO A 20 -5.16 -8.64 2.81
C PRO A 20 -4.34 -9.13 1.61
N ALA A 21 -4.52 -10.38 1.18
CA ALA A 21 -3.85 -10.91 -0.01
C ALA A 21 -4.38 -10.26 -1.30
N ALA A 22 -5.69 -9.98 -1.37
CA ALA A 22 -6.29 -9.26 -2.48
C ALA A 22 -5.79 -7.82 -2.55
N ALA A 23 -5.73 -7.13 -1.41
CA ALA A 23 -5.19 -5.77 -1.31
C ALA A 23 -3.71 -5.72 -1.73
N TRP A 24 -2.90 -6.69 -1.30
CA TRP A 24 -1.50 -6.79 -1.70
C TRP A 24 -1.34 -7.06 -3.20
N CYS A 25 -2.12 -7.99 -3.77
CA CYS A 25 -2.13 -8.25 -5.21
C CYS A 25 -2.56 -7.02 -6.01
N LEU A 26 -3.57 -6.28 -5.54
CA LEU A 26 -4.03 -5.07 -6.19
C LEU A 26 -2.94 -3.99 -6.18
N ALA A 27 -2.23 -3.81 -5.07
CA ALA A 27 -1.08 -2.89 -4.98
C ALA A 27 0.07 -3.32 -5.91
N ALA A 28 0.36 -4.63 -6.00
CA ALA A 28 1.37 -5.17 -6.89
C ALA A 28 1.02 -4.95 -8.37
N VAL A 29 -0.23 -5.22 -8.76
CA VAL A 29 -0.71 -5.00 -10.12
C VAL A 29 -0.75 -3.50 -10.45
N ALA A 30 -1.17 -2.64 -9.53
CA ALA A 30 -1.14 -1.20 -9.73
C ALA A 30 0.29 -0.67 -9.97
N SER A 31 1.27 -1.21 -9.24
CA SER A 31 2.67 -0.78 -9.35
C SER A 31 3.36 -1.38 -10.58
N PHE A 32 3.40 -2.70 -10.71
CA PHE A 32 4.10 -3.35 -11.82
C PHE A 32 3.29 -3.35 -13.11
N GLY A 33 1.97 -3.52 -13.03
CA GLY A 33 1.11 -3.56 -14.21
C GLY A 33 1.09 -2.25 -14.99
N VAL A 34 1.13 -1.11 -14.31
CA VAL A 34 1.16 0.20 -15.00
C VAL A 34 2.56 0.50 -15.56
N TYR A 35 3.60 0.27 -14.77
CA TYR A 35 4.96 0.72 -15.12
C TYR A 35 5.76 -0.29 -15.96
N ALA A 36 5.58 -1.60 -15.75
CA ALA A 36 6.34 -2.62 -16.49
C ALA A 36 5.73 -2.99 -17.84
N SER A 37 4.45 -2.70 -18.07
CA SER A 37 3.75 -3.03 -19.32
C SER A 37 3.88 -1.95 -20.42
N GLY A 38 4.44 -0.79 -20.09
CA GLY A 38 4.44 0.38 -20.96
C GLY A 38 3.13 1.19 -20.91
N LEU A 39 2.09 0.74 -20.18
CA LEU A 39 0.83 1.48 -20.04
C LEU A 39 1.04 2.89 -19.50
N PHE A 40 1.98 3.07 -18.58
CA PHE A 40 2.34 4.38 -18.04
C PHE A 40 2.69 5.40 -19.14
N GLU A 41 3.41 5.00 -20.18
CA GLU A 41 3.84 5.90 -21.26
C GLU A 41 2.64 6.44 -22.07
N ALA A 42 1.58 5.65 -22.18
CA ALA A 42 0.35 6.07 -22.84
C ALA A 42 -0.49 6.99 -21.95
N VAL A 43 -0.64 6.65 -20.67
CA VAL A 43 -1.55 7.39 -19.77
C VAL A 43 -0.94 8.67 -19.22
N VAL A 44 0.40 8.77 -19.08
CA VAL A 44 1.07 9.97 -18.53
C VAL A 44 0.83 11.23 -19.36
N LEU A 45 0.44 11.09 -20.63
CA LEU A 45 0.08 12.19 -21.52
C LEU A 45 -1.27 12.83 -21.13
N GLU A 46 -2.12 12.07 -20.46
CA GLU A 46 -3.48 12.46 -20.13
C GLU A 46 -3.55 13.08 -18.72
N HIS A 47 -3.98 14.34 -18.62
CA HIS A 47 -4.00 15.04 -17.33
C HIS A 47 -4.86 14.36 -16.26
N TRP A 48 -5.95 13.69 -16.67
CA TRP A 48 -6.85 12.97 -15.77
C TRP A 48 -6.23 11.68 -15.21
N SER A 49 -5.19 11.14 -15.84
CA SER A 49 -4.57 9.89 -15.39
C SER A 49 -3.80 10.10 -14.09
N HIS A 50 -3.15 11.25 -13.90
CA HIS A 50 -2.38 11.57 -12.70
C HIS A 50 -3.22 11.45 -11.41
N PRO A 51 -4.36 12.15 -11.24
CA PRO A 51 -5.17 12.00 -10.04
C PRO A 51 -5.77 10.60 -9.89
N VAL A 52 -6.02 9.88 -10.99
CA VAL A 52 -6.47 8.48 -10.93
C VAL A 52 -5.36 7.57 -10.39
N MET A 53 -4.13 7.75 -10.84
CA MET A 53 -2.97 7.00 -10.32
C MET A 53 -2.75 7.27 -8.83
N ASP A 54 -2.82 8.54 -8.43
CA ASP A 54 -2.74 8.92 -7.01
C ASP A 54 -3.86 8.29 -6.19
N ALA A 55 -5.09 8.32 -6.70
CA ALA A 55 -6.25 7.71 -6.05
C ALA A 55 -6.08 6.19 -5.91
N VAL A 56 -5.56 5.50 -6.93
CA VAL A 56 -5.28 4.05 -6.86
C VAL A 56 -4.18 3.76 -5.85
N ALA A 57 -3.06 4.51 -5.87
CA ALA A 57 -1.97 4.37 -4.92
C ALA A 57 -2.44 4.58 -3.47
N LEU A 58 -3.21 5.64 -3.22
CA LEU A 58 -3.78 5.92 -1.90
C LEU A 58 -4.80 4.85 -1.49
N SER A 59 -5.71 4.44 -2.37
CA SER A 59 -6.75 3.46 -2.05
C SER A 59 -6.14 2.11 -1.70
N THR A 60 -5.19 1.63 -2.49
CA THR A 60 -4.46 0.38 -2.21
C THR A 60 -3.67 0.46 -0.92
N GLY A 61 -3.00 1.59 -0.66
CA GLY A 61 -2.32 1.85 0.61
C GLY A 61 -3.27 1.79 1.81
N LEU A 62 -4.44 2.43 1.72
CA LEU A 62 -5.45 2.41 2.79
C LEU A 62 -5.99 1.00 3.03
N LEU A 63 -6.24 0.21 1.97
CA LEU A 63 -6.68 -1.18 2.10
C LEU A 63 -5.64 -2.04 2.84
N LEU A 64 -4.35 -1.88 2.50
CA LEU A 64 -3.26 -2.58 3.18
C LEU A 64 -3.11 -2.15 4.65
N PHE A 65 -3.10 -0.84 4.92
CA PHE A 65 -2.97 -0.33 6.28
C PHE A 65 -4.15 -0.70 7.17
N ARG A 66 -5.36 -0.79 6.62
CA ARG A 66 -6.54 -1.26 7.36
C ARG A 66 -6.32 -2.67 7.92
N SER A 67 -5.83 -3.60 7.11
CA SER A 67 -5.55 -4.98 7.55
C SER A 67 -4.41 -5.05 8.57
N VAL A 68 -3.42 -4.16 8.45
CA VAL A 68 -2.30 -4.10 9.40
C VAL A 68 -2.70 -3.48 10.75
N LEU A 69 -3.45 -2.37 10.76
CA LEU A 69 -3.76 -1.63 11.97
C LEU A 69 -4.94 -2.24 12.76
N GLY A 70 -5.60 -3.27 12.25
CA GLY A 70 -6.64 -3.99 12.98
C GLY A 70 -7.89 -3.13 13.20
N ALA A 71 -8.35 -2.45 12.15
CA ALA A 71 -9.57 -1.61 12.21
C ALA A 71 -10.82 -2.48 12.48
N ARG A 72 -11.07 -2.81 13.75
CA ARG A 72 -12.23 -3.46 14.38
C ARG A 72 -12.75 -4.79 13.82
N GLU A 73 -12.37 -5.21 12.62
CA GLU A 73 -12.94 -6.40 11.95
C GLU A 73 -11.91 -7.53 11.72
N ASP A 74 -10.61 -7.26 11.85
CA ASP A 74 -9.54 -8.25 11.63
C ASP A 74 -8.89 -8.66 12.97
N ASP A 75 -9.34 -9.78 13.54
CA ASP A 75 -8.77 -10.44 14.74
C ASP A 75 -7.48 -11.23 14.39
N GLN A 76 -6.66 -10.68 13.50
CA GLN A 76 -5.44 -11.35 13.07
C GLN A 76 -4.40 -11.28 14.19
N PRO A 77 -3.75 -12.39 14.55
CA PRO A 77 -2.69 -12.39 15.53
C PRO A 77 -1.59 -11.38 15.19
N ALA A 78 -0.96 -10.76 16.20
CA ALA A 78 0.08 -9.75 16.00
C ALA A 78 1.21 -10.22 15.06
N PHE A 79 1.63 -11.49 15.15
CA PHE A 79 2.66 -12.05 14.26
C PHE A 79 2.22 -12.10 12.80
N VAL A 80 0.93 -12.34 12.52
CA VAL A 80 0.39 -12.33 11.15
C VAL A 80 0.43 -10.91 10.59
N ARG A 81 0.03 -9.92 11.39
CA ARG A 81 0.06 -8.49 11.03
C ARG A 81 1.49 -8.00 10.76
N LEU A 82 2.48 -8.45 11.56
CA LEU A 82 3.90 -8.20 11.31
C LEU A 82 4.40 -8.87 10.02
N GLY A 83 3.96 -10.10 9.74
CA GLY A 83 4.25 -10.78 8.47
C GLY A 83 3.68 -10.04 7.25
N MET A 84 2.48 -9.46 7.37
CA MET A 84 1.88 -8.63 6.33
C MET A 84 2.70 -7.35 6.08
N LEU A 85 3.17 -6.68 7.14
CA LEU A 85 4.06 -5.54 7.02
C LEU A 85 5.33 -5.87 6.24
N PHE A 86 5.93 -7.03 6.50
CA PHE A 86 7.10 -7.49 5.75
C PHE A 86 6.78 -7.73 4.27
N ALA A 87 5.63 -8.33 3.96
CA ALA A 87 5.18 -8.53 2.57
C ALA A 87 4.96 -7.19 1.84
N VAL A 88 4.40 -6.18 2.51
CA VAL A 88 4.23 -4.83 1.96
C VAL A 88 5.58 -4.15 1.73
N MET A 89 6.51 -4.29 2.67
CA MET A 89 7.88 -3.77 2.53
C MET A 89 8.59 -4.40 1.32
N MET A 90 8.47 -5.72 1.12
CA MET A 90 9.02 -6.41 -0.06
C MET A 90 8.42 -5.91 -1.38
N LEU A 91 7.14 -5.57 -1.41
CA LEU A 91 6.52 -4.98 -2.59
C LEU A 91 7.13 -3.61 -2.93
N HIS A 92 7.25 -2.72 -1.94
CA HIS A 92 7.81 -1.36 -2.15
C HIS A 92 9.29 -1.40 -2.51
N ALA A 93 10.09 -2.17 -1.76
CA ALA A 93 11.51 -2.36 -2.04
C ALA A 93 11.71 -3.00 -3.41
N GLY A 94 10.92 -4.02 -3.76
CA GLY A 94 10.97 -4.66 -5.07
C GLY A 94 10.69 -3.69 -6.22
N PHE A 95 9.68 -2.82 -6.07
CA PHE A 95 9.37 -1.79 -7.07
C PHE A 95 10.46 -0.71 -7.16
N ALA A 96 10.98 -0.24 -6.02
CA ALA A 96 12.10 0.71 -5.99
C ALA A 96 13.36 0.13 -6.63
N ILE A 97 13.72 -1.10 -6.31
CA ILE A 97 14.85 -1.81 -6.92
C ILE A 97 14.61 -1.97 -8.43
N TRP A 98 13.41 -2.33 -8.85
CA TRP A 98 13.08 -2.42 -10.27
C TRP A 98 13.33 -1.08 -10.99
N LEU A 99 12.91 0.06 -10.40
CA LEU A 99 13.20 1.40 -10.93
C LEU A 99 14.69 1.74 -10.94
N LEU A 100 15.43 1.35 -9.89
CA LEU A 100 16.88 1.57 -9.77
C LEU A 100 17.67 0.81 -10.85
N LEU A 101 17.23 -0.40 -11.18
CA LEU A 101 17.84 -1.28 -12.17
C LEU A 101 17.54 -0.89 -13.62
N ARG A 102 16.64 0.08 -13.86
CA ARG A 102 16.36 0.57 -15.22
C ARG A 102 17.61 1.21 -15.82
N ALA A 103 17.84 0.92 -17.10
CA ALA A 103 18.86 1.57 -17.91
C ALA A 103 18.40 2.93 -18.45
N GLU A 104 17.09 3.09 -18.65
CA GLU A 104 16.45 4.28 -19.20
C GLU A 104 15.31 4.76 -18.30
N PRO A 105 15.05 6.08 -18.22
CA PRO A 105 13.96 6.63 -17.43
C PRO A 105 12.61 6.18 -17.99
N VAL A 106 11.68 5.88 -17.09
CA VAL A 106 10.29 5.58 -17.44
C VAL A 106 9.64 6.86 -17.97
N ALA A 107 8.93 6.75 -19.11
CA ALA A 107 8.35 7.89 -19.83
C ALA A 107 9.36 9.01 -20.13
N GLY A 108 10.61 8.65 -20.43
CA GLY A 108 11.70 9.59 -20.77
C GLY A 108 11.30 10.69 -21.76
N PRO A 109 10.66 10.38 -22.91
CA PRO A 109 10.25 11.40 -23.88
C PRO A 109 9.29 12.45 -23.32
N PHE A 110 8.33 12.02 -22.47
CA PHE A 110 7.40 12.94 -21.82
C PHE A 110 8.14 13.88 -20.87
N TYR A 111 8.94 13.34 -19.94
CA TYR A 111 9.66 14.16 -18.96
C TYR A 111 10.73 15.06 -19.58
N ALA A 112 11.35 14.63 -20.68
CA ALA A 112 12.28 15.46 -21.44
C ALA A 112 11.58 16.67 -22.07
N ALA A 113 10.35 16.50 -22.57
CA ALA A 113 9.57 17.57 -23.18
C ALA A 113 9.16 18.67 -22.20
N LEU A 114 9.10 18.37 -20.89
CA LEU A 114 8.84 19.39 -19.86
C LEU A 114 10.01 20.39 -19.71
N ALA A 115 11.21 20.05 -20.19
CA ALA A 115 12.40 20.90 -20.15
C ALA A 115 12.68 21.50 -18.77
N MET A 116 12.58 20.68 -17.71
CA MET A 116 12.73 21.12 -16.32
C MET A 116 14.17 21.55 -16.03
N PRO A 117 14.46 22.85 -15.75
CA PRO A 117 15.83 23.34 -15.59
C PRO A 117 16.52 22.82 -14.31
N PHE A 118 15.74 22.32 -13.35
CA PHE A 118 16.21 21.76 -12.09
C PHE A 118 16.39 20.23 -12.12
N VAL A 119 16.07 19.57 -13.25
CA VAL A 119 16.28 18.12 -13.44
C VAL A 119 17.21 17.90 -14.63
N PRO A 120 18.54 18.00 -14.43
CA PRO A 120 19.50 17.89 -15.53
C PRO A 120 19.64 16.47 -16.09
N ASP A 121 19.39 15.44 -15.27
CA ASP A 121 19.43 14.03 -15.69
C ASP A 121 18.21 13.27 -15.16
N LEU A 122 17.37 12.81 -16.08
CA LEU A 122 16.10 12.14 -15.75
C LEU A 122 16.30 10.79 -15.08
N LEU A 123 17.33 10.04 -15.49
CA LEU A 123 17.60 8.73 -14.93
C LEU A 123 18.08 8.82 -13.48
N THR A 124 18.99 9.75 -13.18
CA THR A 124 19.43 10.04 -11.81
C THR A 124 18.28 10.52 -10.96
N ALA A 125 17.42 11.41 -11.48
CA ALA A 125 16.24 11.87 -10.75
C ALA A 125 15.25 10.73 -10.44
N GLN A 126 15.00 9.82 -11.38
CA GLN A 126 14.19 8.63 -11.13
C GLN A 126 14.79 7.74 -10.03
N ARG A 127 16.11 7.50 -10.08
CA ARG A 127 16.80 6.69 -9.08
C ARG A 127 16.72 7.31 -7.69
N GLN A 128 16.92 8.62 -7.58
CA GLN A 128 16.74 9.35 -6.33
C GLN A 128 15.29 9.27 -5.84
N GLY A 129 14.32 9.46 -6.72
CA GLY A 129 12.89 9.31 -6.42
C GLY A 129 12.55 7.91 -5.89
N ALA A 130 13.11 6.86 -6.50
CA ALA A 130 12.93 5.47 -6.05
C ALA A 130 13.48 5.24 -4.63
N VAL A 131 14.68 5.78 -4.31
CA VAL A 131 15.25 5.69 -2.96
C VAL A 131 14.41 6.46 -1.95
N VAL A 132 14.00 7.68 -2.28
CA VAL A 132 13.15 8.49 -1.39
C VAL A 132 11.83 7.81 -1.11
N ALA A 133 11.14 7.31 -2.15
CA ALA A 133 9.89 6.58 -2.00
C ALA A 133 10.06 5.33 -1.12
N TRP A 134 11.15 4.58 -1.30
CA TRP A 134 11.46 3.44 -0.45
C TRP A 134 11.66 3.87 1.02
N VAL A 135 12.54 4.83 1.31
CA VAL A 135 12.79 5.30 2.68
C VAL A 135 11.51 5.80 3.35
N VAL A 136 10.66 6.55 2.63
CA VAL A 136 9.37 7.02 3.15
C VAL A 136 8.46 5.86 3.49
N SER A 137 8.40 4.83 2.63
CA SER A 137 7.61 3.63 2.91
C SER A 137 8.14 2.86 4.12
N ASP A 138 9.45 2.72 4.29
CA ASP A 138 10.06 2.05 5.43
C ASP A 138 9.74 2.77 6.75
N VAL A 139 9.80 4.12 6.77
CA VAL A 139 9.38 4.92 7.93
C VAL A 139 7.92 4.64 8.29
N ALA A 140 7.03 4.60 7.28
CA ALA A 140 5.63 4.29 7.51
C ALA A 140 5.42 2.85 8.02
N MET A 141 6.18 1.87 7.52
CA MET A 141 6.14 0.48 7.98
C MET A 141 6.63 0.34 9.43
N VAL A 142 7.70 1.05 9.82
CA VAL A 142 8.18 1.08 11.20
C VAL A 142 7.13 1.68 12.13
N ALA A 143 6.48 2.79 11.72
CA ALA A 143 5.40 3.39 12.50
C ALA A 143 4.21 2.43 12.68
N ALA A 144 3.84 1.70 11.63
CA ALA A 144 2.79 0.69 11.69
C ALA A 144 3.17 -0.49 12.59
N ALA A 145 4.40 -1.00 12.48
CA ALA A 145 4.91 -2.08 13.35
C ALA A 145 4.88 -1.67 14.82
N ALA A 146 5.29 -0.43 15.14
CA ALA A 146 5.18 0.12 16.48
C ALA A 146 3.72 0.14 16.96
N GLY A 147 2.78 0.52 16.08
CA GLY A 147 1.33 0.46 16.37
C GLY A 147 0.83 -0.96 16.69
N VAL A 148 1.28 -1.97 15.93
CA VAL A 148 0.93 -3.38 16.17
C VAL A 148 1.49 -3.88 17.51
N VAL A 149 2.75 -3.56 17.81
CA VAL A 149 3.39 -3.97 19.08
C VAL A 149 2.69 -3.31 20.27
N CYS A 150 2.40 -2.01 20.18
CA CYS A 150 1.67 -1.28 21.23
C CYS A 150 0.22 -1.78 21.42
N SER A 151 -0.45 -2.28 20.37
CA SER A 151 -1.80 -2.85 20.53
C SER A 151 -1.75 -4.20 21.25
N TRP A 152 -0.74 -5.02 20.96
CA TRP A 152 -0.60 -6.37 21.49
C TRP A 152 -0.56 -6.42 23.03
N ASP A 153 0.18 -5.50 23.66
CA ASP A 153 0.25 -5.41 25.14
C ASP A 153 -1.12 -5.12 25.77
N ARG A 154 -2.02 -4.45 25.05
CA ARG A 154 -3.35 -4.07 25.54
C ARG A 154 -4.34 -5.23 25.44
N GLU A 155 -4.21 -6.08 24.43
CA GLU A 155 -5.05 -7.28 24.25
C GLU A 155 -4.83 -8.32 25.37
N GLY A 156 -3.63 -8.40 25.94
CA GLY A 156 -3.31 -9.33 27.04
C GLY A 156 -3.91 -8.98 28.42
N THR A 157 -4.53 -7.81 28.58
CA THR A 157 -5.01 -7.29 29.89
C THR A 157 -6.53 -7.37 30.07
N SER A 158 -7.25 -8.15 29.25
CA SER A 158 -8.69 -8.37 29.46
C SER A 158 -8.89 -9.37 30.61
N PRO A 159 -9.47 -8.97 31.77
CA PRO A 159 -9.67 -9.89 32.88
C PRO A 159 -10.63 -10.99 32.44
N ALA A 160 -10.12 -12.22 32.40
CA ALA A 160 -10.93 -13.42 32.23
C ALA A 160 -12.11 -13.36 33.21
N ALA A 161 -13.32 -13.44 32.66
CA ALA A 161 -14.54 -13.51 33.44
C ALA A 161 -14.38 -14.59 34.52
N ALA A 162 -14.50 -14.17 35.77
CA ALA A 162 -14.40 -15.06 36.92
C ALA A 162 -15.39 -16.23 36.75
N PRO A 163 -14.99 -17.48 37.07
CA PRO A 163 -15.95 -18.58 37.09
C PRO A 163 -17.01 -18.27 38.15
N GLU A 164 -18.27 -18.10 37.73
CA GLU A 164 -19.41 -18.12 38.64
C GLU A 164 -19.45 -19.49 39.30
N VAL A 165 -18.93 -19.56 40.53
CA VAL A 165 -19.12 -20.69 41.43
C VAL A 165 -20.56 -20.60 41.93
N SER A 166 -21.49 -21.30 41.27
CA SER A 166 -22.83 -21.51 41.82
C SER A 166 -22.76 -22.57 42.92
N SER A 167 -22.95 -22.14 44.17
CA SER A 167 -23.30 -22.97 45.32
C SER A 167 -24.78 -23.28 45.36
#